data_AF-A0A183B3Z9-F1
#
_entry.id   AF-A0A183B3Z9-F1
#
_cell.length_a   1.000
_cell.length_b   1.000
_cell.length_c   1.000
_cell.angle_alpha   90.00
_cell.angle_beta   90.00
_cell.angle_gamma   90.00
#
_symmetry.space_group_name_H-M   'P 1'
#
loop_
_entity.id
_entity.type
_entity.pdbx_description
1 polymer ?
#
loop_
_entity_poly.entity_id
_entity_poly.type
_entity_poly.pdbx_seq_one_letter_code
_entity_poly.pdbx_strand_id
1 'polypeptide(L)'
;MISVFTDLKEAYRSVDREALKAVRQWCPILPFLFHFVLDEVLENALCENPEKKYIYACSQASWIGGLIDLVQTSPESAGIFLLIQKIFGSQKPDEVAEVAKTKGFSEDEVNAVMSYFACVCGNLGNYQNFGDTKFIPAISHNRLAEFLSVTDAFSKTMFEELSPSIYSLNSRRLRLGFGPSEGISTYYSADCSREDAEIAQTYLKATNMEAYNTRLFKECTSEDNRHVVSLRIASADKKVIPAEPIVKLPSDWSFQLHFGDLSELMSVLVDSIQLVLPVVLNEDQKRMWALYAESFKTGSIDAHKEGSKVWVKDRSPAVETYIGFIESYRDPLGVRAEFEGFVAIVNKVISAKFQSLVSSAVQILSHLPWPSTYERDVFRKPDFTSLDVVTFATSGIPIGINIPNYDDIRESDGFKNVSLGNVLTARFKDPKAEFLSEADKSVYLPNIETAFEIQVGLHELLGHGSGKLFRRNPDGTFNFDRETTKDLITGGPIESW
;
A
#
# COMPACT_ATOMS: atom_id res chain seq x y z
N MET A 1 -14.49 11.35 -42.66
CA MET A 1 -14.28 10.37 -41.58
C MET A 1 -13.23 9.32 -41.96
N ILE A 2 -13.38 8.59 -43.07
CA ILE A 2 -12.40 7.55 -43.48
C ILE A 2 -11.00 8.12 -43.81
N SER A 3 -10.88 9.32 -44.41
CA SER A 3 -9.55 9.91 -44.68
C SER A 3 -8.83 10.34 -43.40
N VAL A 4 -9.54 10.95 -42.43
CA VAL A 4 -9.01 11.36 -41.12
C VAL A 4 -8.46 10.17 -40.32
N PHE A 5 -9.14 9.01 -40.36
CA PHE A 5 -8.64 7.78 -39.74
C PHE A 5 -7.45 7.15 -40.47
N THR A 6 -7.27 7.45 -41.75
CA THR A 6 -6.15 6.95 -42.56
C THR A 6 -4.91 7.80 -42.30
N ASP A 7 -5.08 9.12 -42.24
CA ASP A 7 -4.03 10.09 -41.91
C ASP A 7 -3.54 9.91 -40.45
N LEU A 8 -4.45 9.63 -39.50
CA LEU A 8 -4.08 9.27 -38.13
C LEU A 8 -3.31 7.94 -38.06
N LYS A 9 -3.65 6.95 -38.90
CA LYS A 9 -2.93 5.68 -38.97
C LYS A 9 -1.54 5.82 -39.59
N GLU A 10 -1.37 6.67 -40.60
CA GLU A 10 -0.07 6.95 -41.21
C GLU A 10 0.80 7.80 -40.28
N ALA A 11 0.23 8.81 -39.62
CA ALA A 11 0.90 9.54 -38.54
C ALA A 11 1.36 8.58 -37.43
N TYR A 12 0.48 7.69 -36.93
CA TYR A 12 0.82 6.71 -35.88
C TYR A 12 1.86 5.66 -36.32
N ARG A 13 1.99 5.39 -37.63
CA ARG A 13 3.05 4.53 -38.19
C ARG A 13 4.40 5.22 -38.32
N SER A 14 4.41 6.54 -38.45
CA SER A 14 5.62 7.37 -38.56
C SER A 14 6.25 7.75 -37.21
N VAL A 15 5.51 7.60 -36.11
CA VAL A 15 6.03 7.91 -34.77
C VAL A 15 6.91 6.77 -34.29
N ASP A 16 8.14 7.11 -33.89
CA ASP A 16 9.06 6.20 -33.23
C ASP A 16 8.37 5.54 -32.02
N ARG A 17 8.18 4.22 -32.10
CA ARG A 17 7.49 3.44 -31.08
C ARG A 17 8.23 3.47 -29.74
N GLU A 18 9.55 3.61 -29.75
CA GLU A 18 10.33 3.74 -28.53
C GLU A 18 10.15 5.14 -27.92
N ALA A 19 10.10 6.19 -28.75
CA ALA A 19 9.74 7.53 -28.27
C ALA A 19 8.32 7.59 -27.69
N LEU A 20 7.33 6.93 -28.32
CA LEU A 20 5.96 6.82 -27.80
C LEU A 20 5.88 6.06 -26.47
N LYS A 21 6.64 4.96 -26.33
CA LYS A 21 6.75 4.23 -25.07
C LYS A 21 7.38 5.10 -23.99
N ALA A 22 8.44 5.84 -24.32
CA ALA A 22 9.09 6.76 -23.39
C ALA A 22 8.13 7.83 -22.90
N VAL A 23 7.40 8.51 -23.79
CA VAL A 23 6.44 9.57 -23.44
C VAL A 23 5.34 9.06 -22.50
N ARG A 24 4.86 7.82 -22.70
CA ARG A 24 3.85 7.21 -21.79
C ARG A 24 4.41 6.84 -20.41
N GLN A 25 5.72 6.74 -20.28
CA GLN A 25 6.40 6.39 -19.04
C GLN A 25 7.09 7.61 -18.43
N TRP A 26 6.99 8.79 -19.03
CA TRP A 26 7.56 10.00 -18.43
C TRP A 26 6.80 10.34 -17.16
N CYS A 27 7.56 10.65 -16.11
CA CYS A 27 7.04 11.31 -14.94
C CYS A 27 6.39 12.64 -15.38
N PRO A 28 5.15 12.94 -14.96
CA PRO A 28 4.54 14.24 -15.21
C PRO A 28 5.44 15.36 -14.71
N ILE A 29 5.64 16.40 -15.52
CA ILE A 29 6.30 17.63 -15.10
C ILE A 29 5.27 18.44 -14.30
N LEU A 30 5.63 18.84 -13.08
CA LEU A 30 4.75 19.52 -12.12
C LEU A 30 3.52 18.67 -11.78
N PRO A 31 3.70 17.52 -11.11
CA PRO A 31 2.57 16.74 -10.61
C PRO A 31 1.73 17.59 -9.66
N PHE A 32 0.44 17.28 -9.56
CA PHE A 32 -0.43 17.95 -8.61
C PHE A 32 0.05 17.66 -7.18
N LEU A 33 0.41 18.72 -6.45
CA LEU A 33 0.84 18.65 -5.06
C LEU A 33 -0.24 19.24 -4.16
N PHE A 34 -0.53 18.55 -3.08
CA PHE A 34 -1.38 19.05 -2.02
C PHE A 34 -0.68 18.89 -0.67
N HIS A 35 -1.06 19.75 0.27
CA HIS A 35 -0.52 19.75 1.63
C HIS A 35 -1.68 19.46 2.58
N PHE A 36 -1.43 18.61 3.58
CA PHE A 36 -2.37 18.46 4.68
C PHE A 36 -2.33 19.71 5.55
N VAL A 37 -3.49 20.34 5.72
CA VAL A 37 -3.65 21.46 6.65
C VAL A 37 -3.90 20.86 8.02
N LEU A 38 -2.90 20.96 8.90
CA LEU A 38 -2.92 20.33 10.23
C LEU A 38 -2.84 21.33 11.38
N ASP A 39 -2.50 22.60 11.11
CA ASP A 39 -2.25 23.60 12.16
C ASP A 39 -3.44 23.74 13.12
N GLU A 40 -4.64 23.91 12.57
CA GLU A 40 -5.87 24.04 13.36
C GLU A 40 -6.22 22.75 14.12
N VAL A 41 -5.94 21.58 13.54
CA VAL A 41 -6.17 20.28 14.20
C VAL A 41 -5.18 20.08 15.34
N LEU A 42 -3.90 20.37 15.13
CA LEU A 42 -2.84 20.23 16.12
C LEU A 42 -2.96 21.25 17.26
N GLU A 43 -3.50 22.44 16.99
CA GLU A 43 -3.73 23.48 18.00
C GLU A 43 -5.03 23.25 18.79
N ASN A 44 -6.13 22.84 18.13
CA ASN A 44 -7.44 22.71 18.77
C ASN A 44 -7.75 21.31 19.31
N ALA A 45 -7.20 20.25 18.71
CA ALA A 45 -7.49 18.87 19.14
C ALA A 45 -6.51 18.35 20.20
N LEU A 46 -5.25 18.83 20.19
CA LEU A 46 -4.20 18.35 21.10
C LEU A 46 -3.99 19.33 22.24
N CYS A 47 -4.71 19.12 23.35
CA CYS A 47 -4.62 19.96 24.54
C CYS A 47 -3.36 19.65 25.39
N GLU A 48 -2.72 18.50 25.21
CA GLU A 48 -1.68 18.01 26.13
C GLU A 48 -0.39 17.55 25.44
N ASN A 49 0.74 17.71 26.13
CA ASN A 49 2.06 17.25 25.69
C ASN A 49 2.20 15.72 25.43
N PRO A 50 1.47 14.81 26.10
CA PRO A 50 1.59 13.36 25.85
C PRO A 50 1.15 12.94 24.44
N GLU A 51 0.04 13.46 23.92
CA GLU A 51 -0.47 13.09 22.58
C GLU A 51 0.52 13.49 21.48
N LYS A 52 1.13 14.68 21.59
CA LYS A 52 2.16 15.15 20.66
C LYS A 52 3.40 14.24 20.65
N LYS A 53 3.82 13.75 21.82
CA LYS A 53 4.93 12.79 21.94
C LYS A 53 4.56 11.43 21.34
N TYR A 54 3.33 10.98 21.57
CA TYR A 54 2.83 9.73 21.00
C TYR A 54 2.78 9.80 19.47
N ILE A 55 2.20 10.87 18.91
CA ILE A 55 2.17 11.14 17.47
C ILE A 55 3.59 11.11 16.90
N TYR A 56 4.51 11.87 17.50
CA TYR A 56 5.90 11.92 17.04
C TYR A 56 6.54 10.53 17.00
N ALA A 57 6.45 9.76 18.09
CA ALA A 57 7.06 8.45 18.18
C ALA A 57 6.45 7.46 17.16
N CYS A 58 5.12 7.47 17.01
CA CYS A 58 4.43 6.62 16.03
C CYS A 58 4.79 7.02 14.60
N SER A 59 4.86 8.31 14.28
CA SER A 59 5.24 8.80 12.95
C SER A 59 6.65 8.36 12.57
N GLN A 60 7.59 8.35 13.51
CA GLN A 60 8.95 7.82 13.28
C GLN A 60 8.90 6.33 12.94
N ALA A 61 8.16 5.53 13.71
CA ALA A 61 8.00 4.10 13.45
C ALA A 61 7.35 3.84 12.08
N SER A 62 6.30 4.59 11.73
CA SER A 62 5.64 4.50 10.41
C SER A 62 6.61 4.79 9.27
N TRP A 63 7.38 5.89 9.31
CA TRP A 63 8.32 6.22 8.24
C TRP A 63 9.50 5.27 8.13
N ILE A 64 10.01 4.75 9.25
CA ILE A 64 11.03 3.69 9.24
C ILE A 64 10.48 2.45 8.55
N GLY A 65 9.26 2.05 8.90
CA GLY A 65 8.58 0.92 8.27
C GLY A 65 8.32 1.15 6.78
N GLY A 66 7.88 2.35 6.37
CA GLY A 66 7.66 2.69 4.96
C GLY A 66 8.91 2.58 4.07
N LEU A 67 10.13 2.58 4.63
CA LEU A 67 11.34 2.29 3.85
C LEU A 67 11.35 0.84 3.29
N ILE A 68 10.54 -0.06 3.85
CA ILE A 68 10.36 -1.42 3.34
C ILE A 68 9.74 -1.40 1.92
N ASP A 69 8.85 -0.45 1.62
CA ASP A 69 8.19 -0.34 0.31
C ASP A 69 9.17 -0.05 -0.83
N LEU A 70 10.28 0.63 -0.53
CA LEU A 70 11.39 0.81 -1.49
C LEU A 70 11.97 -0.53 -1.93
N VAL A 71 11.95 -1.54 -1.07
CA VAL A 71 12.41 -2.90 -1.38
C VAL A 71 11.28 -3.74 -1.98
N GLN A 72 10.02 -3.50 -1.59
CA GLN A 72 8.83 -4.19 -2.13
C GLN A 72 8.39 -3.68 -3.53
N THR A 73 8.87 -2.51 -3.96
CA THR A 73 8.50 -1.93 -5.26
C THR A 73 9.38 -2.43 -6.40
N SER A 74 10.70 -2.16 -6.36
CA SER A 74 11.62 -2.55 -7.43
C SER A 74 13.06 -2.67 -6.94
N PRO A 75 13.93 -3.46 -7.63
CA PRO A 75 15.32 -3.63 -7.20
C PRO A 75 16.11 -2.32 -7.09
N GLU A 76 15.76 -1.31 -7.88
CA GLU A 76 16.46 -0.02 -7.91
C GLU A 76 15.86 1.05 -6.99
N SER A 77 14.64 0.88 -6.47
CA SER A 77 13.90 1.94 -5.77
C SER A 77 14.64 2.45 -4.52
N ALA A 78 15.16 1.56 -3.68
CA ALA A 78 15.98 1.93 -2.52
C ALA A 78 17.25 2.70 -2.93
N GLY A 79 17.90 2.31 -4.03
CA GLY A 79 19.07 3.02 -4.54
C GLY A 79 18.74 4.42 -5.03
N ILE A 80 17.62 4.60 -5.75
CA ILE A 80 17.17 5.92 -6.19
C ILE A 80 16.86 6.81 -4.98
N PHE A 81 16.17 6.29 -3.97
CA PHE A 81 15.90 7.02 -2.74
C PHE A 81 17.19 7.44 -2.02
N LEU A 82 18.17 6.56 -1.90
CA LEU A 82 19.46 6.88 -1.31
C LEU A 82 20.24 7.95 -2.11
N LEU A 83 20.12 7.95 -3.45
CA LEU A 83 20.69 9.01 -4.29
C LEU A 83 20.04 10.38 -4.00
N ILE A 84 18.71 10.41 -3.87
CA ILE A 84 17.93 11.59 -3.48
C ILE A 84 18.39 12.09 -2.10
N GLN A 85 18.46 11.19 -1.10
CA GLN A 85 18.89 11.54 0.26
C GLN A 85 20.32 12.08 0.31
N LYS A 86 21.24 11.49 -0.46
CA LYS A 86 22.63 11.95 -0.50
C LYS A 86 22.75 13.39 -1.03
N ILE A 87 22.00 13.71 -2.09
CA ILE A 87 21.99 15.04 -2.70
C ILE A 87 21.26 16.04 -1.79
N PHE A 88 19.99 15.78 -1.47
CA PHE A 88 19.15 16.76 -0.80
C PHE A 88 19.34 16.81 0.72
N GLY A 89 19.98 15.80 1.30
CA GLY A 89 20.51 15.87 2.67
C GLY A 89 21.74 16.77 2.78
N SER A 90 22.45 17.03 1.68
CA SER A 90 23.64 17.90 1.65
C SER A 90 23.33 19.33 1.19
N GLN A 91 22.40 19.50 0.24
CA GLN A 91 22.02 20.79 -0.34
C GLN A 91 20.52 20.84 -0.58
N LYS A 92 19.85 21.94 -0.25
CA LYS A 92 18.37 22.00 -0.37
C LYS A 92 17.94 21.93 -1.85
N PRO A 93 16.74 21.39 -2.15
CA PRO A 93 16.23 21.33 -3.53
C PRO A 93 16.29 22.67 -4.27
N ASP A 94 15.89 23.76 -3.62
CA ASP A 94 15.90 25.10 -4.22
C ASP A 94 17.33 25.58 -4.55
N GLU A 95 18.31 25.26 -3.69
CA GLU A 95 19.71 25.61 -3.91
C GLU A 95 20.28 24.86 -5.12
N VAL A 96 20.00 23.56 -5.22
CA VAL A 96 20.41 22.73 -6.36
C VAL A 96 19.75 23.22 -7.66
N ALA A 97 18.47 23.59 -7.60
CA ALA A 97 17.73 24.14 -8.73
C ALA A 97 18.35 25.45 -9.23
N GLU A 98 18.69 26.39 -8.33
CA GLU A 98 19.32 27.65 -8.72
C GLU A 98 20.71 27.43 -9.32
N VAL A 99 21.54 26.56 -8.74
CA VAL A 99 22.85 26.22 -9.33
C VAL A 99 22.68 25.59 -10.72
N ALA A 100 21.70 24.70 -10.90
CA ALA A 100 21.41 24.12 -12.21
C ALA A 100 21.04 25.18 -13.25
N LYS A 101 20.17 26.15 -12.90
CA LYS A 101 19.82 27.26 -13.81
C LYS A 101 21.05 28.07 -14.23
N THR A 102 21.98 28.35 -13.32
CA THR A 102 23.24 29.05 -13.68
C THR A 102 24.13 28.25 -14.64
N LYS A 103 23.98 26.91 -14.65
CA LYS A 103 24.68 25.99 -15.57
C LYS A 103 23.87 25.69 -16.83
N GLY A 104 22.87 26.52 -17.15
CA GLY A 104 22.14 26.47 -18.42
C GLY A 104 21.00 25.45 -18.45
N PHE A 105 20.49 25.00 -17.30
CA PHE A 105 19.25 24.21 -17.25
C PHE A 105 18.02 25.11 -17.40
N SER A 106 17.07 24.70 -18.25
CA SER A 106 15.78 25.37 -18.34
C SER A 106 14.92 25.10 -17.10
N GLU A 107 13.90 25.93 -16.89
CA GLU A 107 12.92 25.71 -15.82
C GLU A 107 12.20 24.35 -15.98
N ASP A 108 11.84 23.98 -17.21
CA ASP A 108 11.23 22.67 -17.49
C ASP A 108 12.17 21.49 -17.18
N GLU A 109 13.46 21.61 -17.48
CA GLU A 109 14.45 20.56 -17.15
C GLU A 109 14.59 20.40 -15.63
N VAL A 110 14.68 21.51 -14.90
CA VAL A 110 14.72 21.50 -13.42
C VAL A 110 13.44 20.86 -12.88
N ASN A 111 12.28 21.29 -13.37
CA ASN A 111 10.98 20.75 -12.95
C ASN A 111 10.85 19.26 -13.28
N ALA A 112 11.36 18.78 -14.41
CA ALA A 112 11.34 17.37 -14.78
C ALA A 112 12.14 16.50 -13.80
N VAL A 113 13.33 16.97 -13.37
CA VAL A 113 14.16 16.26 -12.38
C VAL A 113 13.51 16.29 -11.01
N MET A 114 13.08 17.46 -10.54
CA MET A 114 12.44 17.60 -9.22
C MET A 114 11.14 16.80 -9.14
N SER A 115 10.34 16.80 -10.20
CA SER A 115 9.09 16.01 -10.26
C SER A 115 9.37 14.51 -10.21
N TYR A 116 10.41 14.02 -10.90
CA TYR A 116 10.80 12.62 -10.81
C TYR A 116 11.18 12.21 -9.38
N PHE A 117 12.02 13.00 -8.72
CA PHE A 117 12.43 12.70 -7.35
C PHE A 117 11.27 12.80 -6.35
N ALA A 118 10.43 13.83 -6.47
CA ALA A 118 9.22 13.97 -5.65
C ALA A 118 8.27 12.77 -5.85
N CYS A 119 8.05 12.33 -7.08
CA CYS A 119 7.22 11.16 -7.38
C CYS A 119 7.83 9.87 -6.83
N VAL A 120 9.15 9.66 -6.89
CA VAL A 120 9.80 8.50 -6.27
C VAL A 120 9.59 8.50 -4.76
N CYS A 121 9.78 9.64 -4.10
CA CYS A 121 9.52 9.76 -2.66
C CYS A 121 8.05 9.53 -2.31
N GLY A 122 7.12 10.10 -3.09
CA GLY A 122 5.68 9.99 -2.86
C GLY A 122 5.09 8.61 -3.17
N ASN A 123 5.73 7.80 -4.01
CA ASN A 123 5.32 6.43 -4.31
C ASN A 123 6.15 5.37 -3.57
N LEU A 124 7.14 5.80 -2.77
CA LEU A 124 8.17 4.93 -2.18
C LEU A 124 8.79 3.98 -3.20
N GLY A 125 9.02 4.49 -4.42
CA GLY A 125 9.59 3.73 -5.53
C GLY A 125 9.29 4.34 -6.90
N ASN A 126 9.85 3.76 -7.95
CA ASN A 126 9.75 4.26 -9.33
C ASN A 126 8.60 3.66 -10.16
N TYR A 127 7.54 3.19 -9.48
CA TYR A 127 6.30 2.70 -10.08
C TYR A 127 5.12 3.40 -9.42
N GLN A 128 4.11 3.79 -10.21
CA GLN A 128 2.93 4.46 -9.69
C GLN A 128 2.15 3.50 -8.77
N ASN A 129 1.79 3.94 -7.56
CA ASN A 129 0.92 3.18 -6.66
C ASN A 129 -0.44 2.90 -7.31
N PHE A 130 -0.94 3.85 -8.11
CA PHE A 130 -2.20 3.73 -8.82
C PHE A 130 -1.95 3.35 -10.27
N GLY A 131 -2.01 2.04 -10.54
CA GLY A 131 -1.86 1.47 -11.88
C GLY A 131 -0.57 0.67 -12.10
N ASP A 132 0.33 0.64 -11.11
CA ASP A 132 1.54 -0.19 -11.09
C ASP A 132 2.43 -0.06 -12.34
N THR A 133 2.40 1.10 -12.98
CA THR A 133 3.23 1.41 -14.15
C THR A 133 4.48 2.15 -13.76
N LYS A 134 5.59 1.81 -14.42
CA LYS A 134 6.85 2.52 -14.22
C LYS A 134 6.75 3.98 -14.67
N PHE A 135 7.49 4.85 -14.00
CA PHE A 135 7.77 6.18 -14.50
C PHE A 135 9.27 6.47 -14.52
N ILE A 136 9.72 7.21 -15.52
CA ILE A 136 11.12 7.59 -15.76
C ILE A 136 11.27 9.11 -15.76
N PRO A 137 12.47 9.66 -15.53
CA PRO A 137 12.69 11.10 -15.61
C PRO A 137 12.31 11.63 -17.00
N ALA A 138 11.57 12.74 -17.05
CA ALA A 138 11.22 13.44 -18.30
C ALA A 138 12.39 14.31 -18.82
N ILE A 139 13.61 13.76 -18.75
CA ILE A 139 14.86 14.39 -19.16
C ILE A 139 15.82 13.30 -19.63
N SER A 140 16.71 13.60 -20.59
CA SER A 140 17.63 12.60 -21.11
C SER A 140 18.61 12.10 -20.04
N HIS A 141 19.06 10.85 -20.18
CA HIS A 141 20.05 10.25 -19.29
C HIS A 141 21.29 11.12 -19.06
N ASN A 142 21.90 11.63 -20.15
CA ASN A 142 23.12 12.45 -20.07
C ASN A 142 22.85 13.76 -19.35
N ARG A 143 21.68 14.35 -19.60
CA ARG A 143 21.30 15.62 -19.02
C ARG A 143 20.95 15.49 -17.53
N LEU A 144 20.37 14.36 -17.11
CA LEU A 144 20.24 14.03 -15.69
C LEU A 144 21.61 13.88 -15.04
N ALA A 145 22.58 13.20 -15.67
CA ALA A 145 23.93 13.07 -15.12
C ALA A 145 24.61 14.44 -14.93
N GLU A 146 24.46 15.35 -15.89
CA GLU A 146 24.93 16.74 -15.80
C GLU A 146 24.23 17.50 -14.66
N PHE A 147 22.91 17.32 -14.50
CA PHE A 147 22.14 17.94 -13.41
C PHE A 147 22.64 17.47 -12.06
N LEU A 148 22.84 16.17 -11.88
CA LEU A 148 23.32 15.64 -10.61
C LEU A 148 24.75 16.11 -10.32
N SER A 149 25.57 16.28 -11.37
CA SER A 149 26.94 16.81 -11.25
C SER A 149 27.02 18.29 -10.88
N VAL A 150 25.89 18.99 -10.68
CA VAL A 150 25.93 20.37 -10.19
C VAL A 150 26.26 20.48 -8.71
N THR A 151 26.12 19.38 -7.97
CA THR A 151 26.42 19.27 -6.54
C THR A 151 27.62 18.34 -6.29
N ASP A 152 28.44 18.66 -5.28
CA ASP A 152 29.56 17.80 -4.85
C ASP A 152 29.09 16.53 -4.12
N ALA A 153 27.81 16.48 -3.71
CA ALA A 153 27.22 15.31 -3.07
C ALA A 153 26.96 14.15 -4.06
N PHE A 154 27.04 14.41 -5.36
CA PHE A 154 26.74 13.42 -6.38
C PHE A 154 27.72 12.25 -6.40
N SER A 155 27.18 11.03 -6.37
CA SER A 155 27.96 9.82 -6.58
C SER A 155 27.78 9.31 -8.01
N LYS A 156 28.78 9.58 -8.84
CA LYS A 156 28.79 9.11 -10.24
C LYS A 156 28.65 7.59 -10.34
N THR A 157 29.39 6.83 -9.52
CA THR A 157 29.34 5.36 -9.47
C THR A 157 27.94 4.86 -9.18
N MET A 158 27.28 5.41 -8.15
CA MET A 158 25.91 5.03 -7.79
C MET A 158 24.92 5.32 -8.92
N PHE A 159 25.08 6.46 -9.62
CA PHE A 159 24.25 6.76 -10.77
C PHE A 159 24.52 5.85 -11.96
N GLU A 160 25.77 5.51 -12.26
CA GLU A 160 26.14 4.57 -13.32
C GLU A 160 25.56 3.16 -13.06
N GLU A 161 25.43 2.74 -11.80
CA GLU A 161 24.78 1.48 -11.42
C GLU A 161 23.25 1.55 -11.55
N LEU A 162 22.63 2.67 -11.19
CA LEU A 162 21.16 2.82 -11.16
C LEU A 162 20.56 3.24 -12.50
N SER A 163 21.26 4.06 -13.27
CA SER A 163 20.71 4.72 -14.46
C SER A 163 20.22 3.75 -15.55
N PRO A 164 20.85 2.57 -15.79
CA PRO A 164 20.30 1.60 -16.73
C PRO A 164 18.91 1.12 -16.29
N SER A 165 18.73 0.90 -14.98
CA SER A 165 17.47 0.49 -14.39
C SER A 165 16.45 1.62 -14.41
N ILE A 166 16.84 2.86 -14.05
CA ILE A 166 15.98 4.05 -14.09
C ILE A 166 15.35 4.23 -15.49
N TYR A 167 16.17 4.23 -16.54
CA TYR A 167 15.73 4.51 -17.90
C TYR A 167 15.27 3.28 -18.71
N SER A 168 15.32 2.08 -18.14
CA SER A 168 14.92 0.87 -18.86
C SER A 168 13.44 0.90 -19.25
N LEU A 169 13.18 0.86 -20.55
CA LEU A 169 11.85 0.69 -21.17
C LEU A 169 11.62 -0.75 -21.68
N ASN A 170 12.41 -1.70 -21.18
CA ASN A 170 12.17 -3.12 -21.44
C ASN A 170 10.72 -3.46 -21.04
N SER A 171 10.00 -4.20 -21.86
CA SER A 171 8.58 -4.51 -21.64
C SER A 171 8.31 -5.14 -20.27
N ARG A 172 9.26 -5.93 -19.75
CA ARG A 172 9.20 -6.55 -18.42
C ARG A 172 9.23 -5.53 -17.27
N ARG A 173 9.77 -4.33 -17.51
CA ARG A 173 9.92 -3.27 -16.49
C ARG A 173 8.87 -2.17 -16.62
N LEU A 174 7.89 -2.29 -17.52
CA LEU A 174 6.87 -1.24 -17.70
C LEU A 174 5.75 -1.32 -16.65
N ARG A 175 5.64 -2.44 -15.94
CA ARG A 175 4.61 -2.68 -14.94
C ARG A 175 5.06 -3.67 -13.87
N LEU A 176 4.41 -3.64 -12.72
CA LEU A 176 4.51 -4.73 -11.76
C LEU A 176 3.78 -5.98 -12.29
N GLY A 177 4.32 -7.15 -11.98
CA GLY A 177 3.79 -8.43 -12.46
C GLY A 177 4.78 -9.59 -12.30
N PHE A 178 4.33 -10.82 -12.56
CA PHE A 178 5.20 -11.98 -12.53
C PHE A 178 6.29 -11.95 -13.60
N GLY A 179 7.47 -12.44 -13.26
CA GLY A 179 8.51 -12.76 -14.23
C GLY A 179 8.23 -14.08 -14.95
N PRO A 180 8.85 -14.32 -16.12
CA PRO A 180 9.64 -13.39 -16.91
C PRO A 180 8.80 -12.53 -17.90
N SER A 181 7.50 -12.81 -18.07
CA SER A 181 6.70 -12.27 -19.18
C SER A 181 5.70 -11.17 -18.82
N GLU A 182 5.20 -11.10 -17.58
CA GLU A 182 4.12 -10.17 -17.21
C GLU A 182 4.64 -8.83 -16.70
N GLY A 183 5.73 -8.85 -15.92
CA GLY A 183 6.31 -7.64 -15.34
C GLY A 183 7.53 -7.91 -14.45
N ILE A 184 7.74 -7.01 -13.50
CA ILE A 184 8.69 -7.18 -12.41
C ILE A 184 7.95 -7.18 -11.06
N SER A 185 8.45 -7.96 -10.13
CA SER A 185 8.01 -7.91 -8.74
C SER A 185 9.21 -8.22 -7.87
N THR A 186 9.25 -7.66 -6.66
CA THR A 186 10.24 -8.02 -5.66
C THR A 186 9.64 -8.82 -4.51
N TYR A 187 8.33 -9.12 -4.55
CA TYR A 187 7.69 -10.17 -3.75
C TYR A 187 8.14 -11.57 -4.16
N TYR A 188 8.62 -11.70 -5.40
CA TYR A 188 9.07 -12.92 -6.03
C TYR A 188 10.50 -12.75 -6.59
N SER A 189 11.33 -13.78 -6.57
CA SER A 189 12.57 -13.77 -7.34
C SER A 189 12.29 -13.69 -8.85
N ALA A 190 13.27 -13.23 -9.62
CA ALA A 190 13.08 -12.94 -11.04
C ALA A 190 12.71 -14.16 -11.91
N ASP A 191 12.90 -15.37 -11.40
CA ASP A 191 12.62 -16.66 -12.02
C ASP A 191 11.37 -17.35 -11.45
N CYS A 192 10.72 -16.77 -10.43
CA CYS A 192 9.44 -17.26 -9.90
C CYS A 192 8.28 -16.91 -10.85
N SER A 193 7.54 -17.94 -11.25
CA SER A 193 6.31 -17.82 -12.03
C SER A 193 5.07 -17.79 -11.13
N ARG A 194 3.90 -17.56 -11.75
CA ARG A 194 2.60 -17.68 -11.07
C ARG A 194 2.38 -19.07 -10.50
N GLU A 195 2.74 -20.11 -11.25
CA GLU A 195 2.61 -21.51 -10.81
C GLU A 195 3.46 -21.79 -9.57
N ASP A 196 4.69 -21.26 -9.51
CA ASP A 196 5.53 -21.40 -8.31
C ASP A 196 4.86 -20.76 -7.08
N ALA A 197 4.26 -19.58 -7.28
CA ALA A 197 3.58 -18.85 -6.22
C ALA A 197 2.31 -19.57 -5.75
N GLU A 198 1.54 -20.16 -6.65
CA GLU A 198 0.36 -20.98 -6.34
C GLU A 198 0.74 -22.25 -5.55
N ILE A 199 1.84 -22.92 -5.92
CA ILE A 199 2.38 -24.06 -5.16
C ILE A 199 2.76 -23.63 -3.74
N ALA A 200 3.49 -22.52 -3.58
CA ALA A 200 3.82 -21.99 -2.26
C ALA A 200 2.55 -21.62 -1.46
N GLN A 201 1.50 -21.16 -2.12
CA GLN A 201 0.21 -20.87 -1.48
C GLN A 201 -0.48 -22.14 -0.96
N THR A 202 -0.33 -23.29 -1.64
CA THR A 202 -0.85 -24.57 -1.11
C THR A 202 -0.16 -24.97 0.20
N TYR A 203 1.15 -24.74 0.31
CA TYR A 203 1.90 -24.96 1.55
C TYR A 203 1.38 -24.06 2.67
N LEU A 204 1.30 -22.75 2.41
CA LEU A 204 0.78 -21.75 3.35
C LEU A 204 -0.62 -22.12 3.89
N LYS A 205 -1.54 -22.50 3.00
CA LYS A 205 -2.89 -22.96 3.37
C LYS A 205 -2.85 -24.21 4.26
N ALA A 206 -2.01 -25.19 3.92
CA ALA A 206 -1.93 -26.44 4.67
C ALA A 206 -1.28 -26.26 6.05
N THR A 207 -0.36 -25.31 6.22
CA THR A 207 0.23 -24.94 7.51
C THR A 207 -0.60 -23.92 8.29
N ASN A 208 -1.75 -23.46 7.76
CA ASN A 208 -2.53 -22.35 8.32
C ASN A 208 -1.67 -21.09 8.56
N MET A 209 -0.83 -20.74 7.60
CA MET A 209 0.07 -19.59 7.68
C MET A 209 -0.35 -18.53 6.66
N GLU A 210 -0.44 -17.29 7.13
CA GLU A 210 -0.77 -16.13 6.29
C GLU A 210 0.42 -15.70 5.45
N ALA A 211 0.16 -15.15 4.26
CA ALA A 211 1.20 -14.74 3.32
C ALA A 211 1.65 -13.27 3.49
N TYR A 212 0.95 -12.48 4.31
CA TYR A 212 1.07 -11.01 4.38
C TYR A 212 2.51 -10.50 4.50
N ASN A 213 3.32 -11.04 5.41
CA ASN A 213 4.70 -10.61 5.66
C ASN A 213 5.76 -11.49 4.97
N THR A 214 5.41 -12.12 3.83
CA THR A 214 6.29 -13.08 3.15
C THR A 214 6.70 -12.64 1.75
N ARG A 215 7.85 -13.16 1.30
CA ARG A 215 8.31 -13.12 -0.09
C ARG A 215 8.79 -14.50 -0.52
N LEU A 216 8.77 -14.80 -1.81
CA LEU A 216 9.12 -16.12 -2.34
C LEU A 216 10.32 -16.05 -3.27
N PHE A 217 11.36 -16.80 -2.97
CA PHE A 217 12.59 -16.83 -3.75
C PHE A 217 12.86 -18.24 -4.22
N LYS A 218 13.05 -18.41 -5.52
CA LYS A 218 13.53 -19.63 -6.16
C LYS A 218 14.97 -19.40 -6.60
N GLU A 219 15.85 -20.33 -6.25
CA GLU A 219 17.26 -20.30 -6.60
C GLU A 219 17.64 -21.66 -7.21
N CYS A 220 18.30 -21.65 -8.36
CA CYS A 220 18.78 -22.87 -9.00
C CYS A 220 20.14 -23.27 -8.41
N THR A 221 20.24 -24.50 -7.89
CA THR A 221 21.52 -25.03 -7.40
C THR A 221 22.28 -25.68 -8.55
N SER A 222 23.57 -25.35 -8.69
CA SER A 222 24.42 -25.82 -9.79
C SER A 222 24.72 -27.33 -9.75
N GLU A 223 24.47 -28.00 -8.62
CA GLU A 223 24.96 -29.36 -8.40
C GLU A 223 23.95 -30.46 -8.82
N ASP A 224 22.63 -30.20 -8.89
CA ASP A 224 21.64 -31.28 -9.11
C ASP A 224 20.36 -30.90 -9.91
N ASN A 225 20.30 -29.74 -10.59
CA ASN A 225 19.03 -29.18 -11.14
C ASN A 225 17.90 -29.08 -10.08
N ARG A 226 18.26 -29.00 -8.79
CA ARG A 226 17.30 -28.78 -7.70
C ARG A 226 17.11 -27.29 -7.46
N HIS A 227 15.87 -26.92 -7.17
CA HIS A 227 15.50 -25.56 -6.80
C HIS A 227 15.44 -25.44 -5.28
N VAL A 228 16.18 -24.50 -4.70
CA VAL A 228 15.94 -24.07 -3.32
C VAL A 228 14.86 -23.01 -3.37
N VAL A 229 13.72 -23.31 -2.77
CA VAL A 229 12.58 -22.38 -2.69
C VAL A 229 12.46 -21.88 -1.26
N SER A 230 12.79 -20.61 -1.07
CA SER A 230 12.78 -19.96 0.23
C SER A 230 11.55 -19.06 0.33
N LEU A 231 10.64 -19.42 1.24
CA LEU A 231 9.62 -18.52 1.71
C LEU A 231 10.24 -17.65 2.79
N ARG A 232 10.58 -16.41 2.43
CA ARG A 232 11.25 -15.45 3.30
C ARG A 232 10.21 -14.69 4.13
N ILE A 233 10.35 -14.69 5.45
CA ILE A 233 9.45 -14.04 6.40
C ILE A 233 10.15 -12.79 6.95
N ALA A 234 9.48 -11.65 6.87
CA ALA A 234 9.99 -10.39 7.38
C ALA A 234 10.10 -10.43 8.91
N SER A 235 11.33 -10.34 9.41
CA SER A 235 11.61 -10.36 10.86
C SER A 235 13.00 -9.82 11.18
N ALA A 236 13.18 -9.25 12.38
CA ALA A 236 14.50 -8.89 12.88
C ALA A 236 15.35 -10.13 13.20
N ASP A 237 14.75 -11.13 13.85
CA ASP A 237 15.40 -12.38 14.19
C ASP A 237 15.62 -13.23 12.92
N LYS A 238 16.81 -13.83 12.81
CA LYS A 238 17.22 -14.67 11.67
C LYS A 238 17.17 -16.14 12.07
N LYS A 239 16.46 -16.97 11.28
CA LYS A 239 16.49 -18.43 11.40
C LYS A 239 16.01 -19.09 10.11
N VAL A 240 16.52 -20.29 9.83
CA VAL A 240 16.07 -21.11 8.70
C VAL A 240 15.49 -22.41 9.24
N ILE A 241 14.29 -22.75 8.78
CA ILE A 241 13.57 -23.97 9.17
C ILE A 241 13.18 -24.71 7.89
N PRO A 242 13.46 -26.03 7.77
CA PRO A 242 12.94 -26.84 6.67
C PRO A 242 11.42 -26.85 6.65
N ALA A 243 10.81 -26.86 5.47
CA ALA A 243 9.37 -27.06 5.36
C ALA A 243 8.95 -28.44 5.85
N GLU A 244 7.81 -28.51 6.54
CA GLU A 244 7.22 -29.79 6.93
C GLU A 244 6.66 -30.49 5.68
N PRO A 245 6.78 -31.84 5.58
CA PRO A 245 6.31 -32.59 4.41
C PRO A 245 4.79 -32.82 4.45
N ILE A 246 4.01 -31.75 4.65
CA ILE A 246 2.55 -31.80 4.79
C ILE A 246 1.81 -31.65 3.46
N VAL A 247 2.48 -31.09 2.45
CA VAL A 247 1.97 -30.99 1.07
C VAL A 247 2.96 -31.62 0.10
N LYS A 248 2.44 -32.15 -1.00
CA LYS A 248 3.28 -32.69 -2.07
C LYS A 248 3.85 -31.53 -2.88
N LEU A 249 5.09 -31.17 -2.56
CA LEU A 249 5.89 -30.21 -3.33
C LEU A 249 6.52 -30.89 -4.56
N PRO A 250 6.94 -30.12 -5.58
CA PRO A 250 7.74 -30.65 -6.69
C PRO A 250 8.97 -31.40 -6.16
N SER A 251 9.28 -32.55 -6.77
CA SER A 251 10.34 -33.44 -6.28
C SER A 251 11.75 -32.85 -6.36
N ASP A 252 11.92 -31.85 -7.21
CA ASP A 252 13.13 -31.06 -7.43
C ASP A 252 13.23 -29.84 -6.50
N TRP A 253 12.24 -29.59 -5.65
CA TRP A 253 12.25 -28.47 -4.69
C TRP A 253 12.80 -28.87 -3.32
N SER A 254 13.66 -28.01 -2.78
CA SER A 254 13.95 -27.91 -1.35
C SER A 254 13.28 -26.65 -0.80
N PHE A 255 12.10 -26.80 -0.19
CA PHE A 255 11.33 -25.68 0.35
C PHE A 255 11.73 -25.38 1.79
N GLN A 256 11.97 -24.11 2.10
CA GLN A 256 12.47 -23.66 3.40
C GLN A 256 11.79 -22.38 3.84
N LEU A 257 11.56 -22.25 5.14
CA LEU A 257 11.11 -21.04 5.81
C LEU A 257 12.34 -20.26 6.27
N HIS A 258 12.54 -19.06 5.72
CA HIS A 258 13.68 -18.19 6.00
C HIS A 258 13.22 -16.94 6.73
N PHE A 259 13.37 -16.91 8.04
CA PHE A 259 13.14 -15.73 8.85
C PHE A 259 14.37 -14.81 8.78
N GLY A 260 14.15 -13.51 8.86
CA GLY A 260 15.21 -12.51 8.75
C GLY A 260 15.12 -11.71 7.45
N ASP A 261 14.02 -11.79 6.71
CA ASP A 261 13.85 -10.93 5.54
C ASP A 261 13.80 -9.48 6.00
N LEU A 262 14.56 -8.61 5.33
CA LEU A 262 14.67 -7.19 5.68
C LEU A 262 15.16 -6.93 7.13
N SER A 263 15.88 -7.88 7.73
CA SER A 263 16.20 -7.88 9.17
C SER A 263 16.80 -6.59 9.71
N GLU A 264 17.61 -5.89 8.92
CA GLU A 264 18.25 -4.63 9.30
C GLU A 264 17.20 -3.54 9.49
N LEU A 265 16.26 -3.39 8.53
CA LEU A 265 15.13 -2.46 8.65
C LEU A 265 14.15 -2.90 9.74
N MET A 266 13.86 -4.21 9.84
CA MET A 266 12.99 -4.75 10.87
C MET A 266 13.54 -4.52 12.28
N SER A 267 14.87 -4.59 12.47
CA SER A 267 15.52 -4.29 13.76
C SER A 267 15.35 -2.81 14.12
N VAL A 268 15.60 -1.90 13.17
CA VAL A 268 15.41 -0.46 13.39
C VAL A 268 13.95 -0.12 13.67
N LEU A 269 13.01 -0.80 13.01
CA LEU A 269 11.58 -0.67 13.28
C LEU A 269 11.24 -1.12 14.70
N VAL A 270 11.71 -2.30 15.12
CA VAL A 270 11.50 -2.79 16.49
C VAL A 270 12.07 -1.82 17.54
N ASP A 271 13.26 -1.28 17.31
CA ASP A 271 13.89 -0.29 18.19
C ASP A 271 13.08 1.02 18.25
N SER A 272 12.54 1.48 17.11
CA SER A 272 11.68 2.66 17.08
C SER A 272 10.39 2.46 17.89
N ILE A 273 9.83 1.25 17.91
CA ILE A 273 8.65 0.93 18.71
C ILE A 273 8.96 0.96 20.21
N GLN A 274 10.19 0.65 20.63
CA GLN A 274 10.59 0.82 22.03
C GLN A 274 10.50 2.27 22.49
N LEU A 275 10.59 3.24 21.57
CA LEU A 275 10.38 4.66 21.86
C LEU A 275 8.89 5.04 21.92
N VAL A 276 8.00 4.25 21.32
CA VAL A 276 6.54 4.43 21.38
C VAL A 276 5.97 3.98 22.72
N LEU A 277 6.40 2.82 23.22
CA LEU A 277 5.90 2.21 24.46
C LEU A 277 5.83 3.15 25.70
N PRO A 278 6.81 4.02 25.98
CA PRO A 278 6.75 4.92 27.14
C PRO A 278 5.83 6.13 26.96
N VAL A 279 5.32 6.39 25.75
CA VAL A 279 4.50 7.57 25.42
C VAL A 279 3.08 7.22 24.94
N VAL A 280 2.69 5.94 25.00
CA VAL A 280 1.31 5.48 24.76
C VAL A 280 0.31 6.15 25.71
N LEU A 281 -0.94 6.30 25.27
CA LEU A 281 -1.96 7.04 25.99
C LEU A 281 -2.84 6.14 26.88
N ASN A 282 -2.83 4.82 26.67
CA ASN A 282 -3.55 3.84 27.47
C ASN A 282 -2.88 2.44 27.42
N GLU A 283 -3.37 1.50 28.24
CA GLU A 283 -2.82 0.14 28.33
C GLU A 283 -3.10 -0.72 27.08
N ASP A 284 -4.21 -0.50 26.37
CA ASP A 284 -4.50 -1.21 25.12
C ASP A 284 -3.49 -0.81 24.03
N GLN A 285 -3.17 0.48 23.92
CA GLN A 285 -2.11 0.98 23.04
C GLN A 285 -0.75 0.43 23.41
N LYS A 286 -0.42 0.35 24.70
CA LYS A 286 0.81 -0.28 25.17
C LYS A 286 0.90 -1.73 24.72
N ARG A 287 -0.19 -2.48 24.89
CA ARG A 287 -0.27 -3.89 24.55
C ARG A 287 -0.22 -4.13 23.04
N MET A 288 -0.95 -3.35 22.23
CA MET A 288 -0.93 -3.51 20.78
C MET A 288 0.47 -3.22 20.21
N TRP A 289 1.15 -2.16 20.66
CA TRP A 289 2.50 -1.84 20.21
C TRP A 289 3.54 -2.87 20.64
N ALA A 290 3.39 -3.46 21.82
CA ALA A 290 4.24 -4.58 22.25
C ALA A 290 4.07 -5.81 21.35
N LEU A 291 2.83 -6.12 20.95
CA LEU A 291 2.51 -7.21 20.04
C LEU A 291 3.00 -6.95 18.61
N TYR A 292 2.93 -5.70 18.13
CA TYR A 292 3.53 -5.31 16.85
C TYR A 292 5.05 -5.45 16.87
N ALA A 293 5.71 -5.01 17.95
CA ALA A 293 7.15 -5.23 18.13
C ALA A 293 7.51 -6.71 18.13
N GLU A 294 6.72 -7.57 18.79
CA GLU A 294 6.91 -9.02 18.77
C GLU A 294 6.75 -9.60 17.36
N SER A 295 5.71 -9.16 16.63
CA SER A 295 5.50 -9.57 15.23
C SER A 295 6.70 -9.21 14.35
N PHE A 296 7.15 -7.95 14.39
CA PHE A 296 8.28 -7.48 13.57
C PHE A 296 9.61 -8.09 14.00
N LYS A 297 9.77 -8.43 15.28
CA LYS A 297 10.95 -9.11 15.77
C LYS A 297 11.01 -10.56 15.29
N THR A 298 9.90 -11.29 15.40
CA THR A 298 9.87 -12.75 15.25
C THR A 298 9.34 -13.25 13.90
N GLY A 299 8.66 -12.37 13.15
CA GLY A 299 7.93 -12.72 11.92
C GLY A 299 6.53 -13.29 12.16
N SER A 300 6.01 -13.23 13.39
CA SER A 300 4.72 -13.83 13.75
C SER A 300 3.53 -12.97 13.30
N ILE A 301 2.77 -13.44 12.30
CA ILE A 301 1.48 -12.83 11.94
C ILE A 301 0.47 -13.01 13.08
N ASP A 302 0.52 -14.11 13.83
CA ASP A 302 -0.38 -14.30 14.98
C ASP A 302 -0.18 -13.20 16.04
N ALA A 303 1.05 -12.76 16.29
CA ALA A 303 1.30 -11.62 17.17
C ALA A 303 0.69 -10.32 16.61
N HIS A 304 0.76 -10.10 15.29
CA HIS A 304 0.11 -8.94 14.65
C HIS A 304 -1.42 -9.02 14.72
N LYS A 305 -1.99 -10.21 14.53
CA LYS A 305 -3.42 -10.50 14.70
C LYS A 305 -3.86 -10.20 16.14
N GLU A 306 -3.12 -10.67 17.15
CA GLU A 306 -3.43 -10.35 18.54
C GLU A 306 -3.32 -8.84 18.83
N GLY A 307 -2.30 -8.16 18.28
CA GLY A 307 -2.19 -6.71 18.37
C GLY A 307 -3.39 -6.00 17.72
N SER A 308 -3.84 -6.49 16.58
CA SER A 308 -5.00 -5.99 15.85
C SER A 308 -6.31 -6.21 16.63
N LYS A 309 -6.47 -7.34 17.33
CA LYS A 309 -7.62 -7.56 18.23
C LYS A 309 -7.66 -6.55 19.38
N VAL A 310 -6.49 -6.20 19.93
CA VAL A 310 -6.39 -5.16 20.97
C VAL A 310 -6.72 -3.80 20.39
N TRP A 311 -6.18 -3.47 19.20
CA TRP A 311 -6.45 -2.22 18.51
C TRP A 311 -7.94 -2.02 18.19
N VAL A 312 -8.65 -3.05 17.73
CA VAL A 312 -10.11 -3.00 17.49
C VAL A 312 -10.88 -2.66 18.78
N LYS A 313 -10.34 -3.02 19.95
CA LYS A 313 -10.95 -2.77 21.27
C LYS A 313 -10.61 -1.39 21.84
N ASP A 314 -9.54 -0.75 21.39
CA ASP A 314 -9.23 0.65 21.70
C ASP A 314 -10.22 1.57 20.97
N ARG A 315 -11.35 1.89 21.62
CA ARG A 315 -12.45 2.66 21.04
C ARG A 315 -12.24 4.15 21.24
N SER A 316 -12.45 4.92 20.17
CA SER A 316 -12.40 6.39 20.18
C SER A 316 -11.11 6.97 20.82
N PRO A 317 -9.90 6.52 20.43
CA PRO A 317 -8.67 7.13 20.92
C PRO A 317 -8.58 8.59 20.44
N ALA A 318 -7.78 9.42 21.11
CA ALA A 318 -7.50 10.77 20.58
C ALA A 318 -6.61 10.72 19.34
N VAL A 319 -5.65 9.78 19.35
CA VAL A 319 -4.70 9.51 18.27
C VAL A 319 -4.90 8.08 17.82
N GLU A 320 -5.29 7.90 16.57
CA GLU A 320 -5.50 6.62 15.92
C GLU A 320 -4.26 6.22 15.13
N THR A 321 -3.86 4.95 15.22
CA THR A 321 -2.65 4.43 14.57
C THR A 321 -2.83 2.98 14.13
N TYR A 322 -2.23 2.61 13.01
CA TYR A 322 -2.05 1.21 12.63
C TYR A 322 -0.75 1.06 11.84
N ILE A 323 -0.13 -0.13 11.89
CA ILE A 323 1.16 -0.39 11.25
C ILE A 323 1.36 -1.87 10.94
N GLY A 324 1.95 -2.20 9.78
CA GLY A 324 2.36 -3.55 9.42
C GLY A 324 2.30 -3.83 7.93
N PHE A 325 2.28 -5.11 7.56
CA PHE A 325 2.02 -5.56 6.19
C PHE A 325 0.51 -5.73 6.01
N ILE A 326 -0.17 -4.73 5.45
CA ILE A 326 -1.64 -4.61 5.55
C ILE A 326 -2.35 -4.95 4.24
N GLU A 327 -2.02 -4.27 3.14
CA GLU A 327 -2.78 -4.30 1.90
C GLU A 327 -2.06 -5.13 0.81
N SER A 328 -2.77 -6.04 0.14
CA SER A 328 -2.18 -6.98 -0.83
C SER A 328 -2.32 -6.59 -2.30
N TYR A 329 -2.68 -5.33 -2.59
CA TYR A 329 -3.00 -4.88 -3.95
C TYR A 329 -1.86 -5.03 -4.95
N ARG A 330 -0.61 -4.82 -4.52
CA ARG A 330 0.56 -4.74 -5.40
C ARG A 330 1.30 -6.06 -5.56
N ASP A 331 0.89 -7.10 -4.81
CA ASP A 331 1.35 -8.46 -5.06
C ASP A 331 0.64 -9.01 -6.32
N PRO A 332 1.38 -9.45 -7.37
CA PRO A 332 0.78 -10.09 -8.54
C PRO A 332 -0.16 -11.28 -8.27
N LEU A 333 -0.02 -11.97 -7.13
CA LEU A 333 -0.97 -13.01 -6.68
C LEU A 333 -2.08 -12.48 -5.76
N GLY A 334 -1.88 -11.32 -5.14
CA GLY A 334 -2.84 -10.69 -4.23
C GLY A 334 -2.86 -11.26 -2.80
N VAL A 335 -1.79 -11.90 -2.34
CA VAL A 335 -1.75 -12.56 -1.01
C VAL A 335 -0.67 -12.01 -0.07
N ARG A 336 0.38 -11.39 -0.59
CA ARG A 336 1.45 -10.71 0.17
C ARG A 336 1.10 -9.23 0.28
N ALA A 337 1.38 -8.62 1.42
CA ALA A 337 1.03 -7.23 1.65
C ALA A 337 2.22 -6.28 1.55
N GLU A 338 1.93 -5.07 1.08
CA GLU A 338 2.78 -3.91 1.20
C GLU A 338 2.82 -3.43 2.66
N PHE A 339 3.95 -2.89 3.08
CA PHE A 339 4.06 -2.30 4.40
C PHE A 339 3.38 -0.94 4.43
N GLU A 340 2.61 -0.64 5.46
CA GLU A 340 2.13 0.71 5.69
C GLU A 340 2.07 1.03 7.18
N GLY A 341 2.06 2.33 7.48
CA GLY A 341 1.77 2.82 8.81
C GLY A 341 1.19 4.22 8.79
N PHE A 342 0.16 4.46 9.60
CA PHE A 342 -0.44 5.77 9.71
C PHE A 342 -0.60 6.23 11.16
N VAL A 343 -0.64 7.55 11.31
CA VAL A 343 -0.95 8.27 12.54
C VAL A 343 -1.92 9.37 12.18
N ALA A 344 -3.07 9.40 12.86
CA ALA A 344 -4.10 10.38 12.59
C ALA A 344 -4.82 10.81 13.86
N ILE A 345 -5.40 12.01 13.82
CA ILE A 345 -6.14 12.59 14.95
C ILE A 345 -7.63 12.39 14.70
N VAL A 346 -8.37 11.94 15.71
CA VAL A 346 -9.82 11.73 15.58
C VAL A 346 -10.55 13.07 15.54
N ASN A 347 -11.25 13.33 14.43
CA ASN A 347 -12.11 14.49 14.27
C ASN A 347 -13.50 14.19 14.84
N LYS A 348 -13.74 14.55 16.10
CA LYS A 348 -15.01 14.26 16.81
C LYS A 348 -16.22 14.93 16.17
N VAL A 349 -16.05 16.10 15.54
CA VAL A 349 -17.14 16.85 14.92
C VAL A 349 -17.64 16.14 13.67
N ILE A 350 -16.74 15.76 12.76
CA ILE A 350 -17.12 15.03 11.55
C ILE A 350 -17.57 13.61 11.89
N SER A 351 -16.92 12.95 12.85
CA SER A 351 -17.32 11.61 13.32
C SER A 351 -18.77 11.55 13.82
N ALA A 352 -19.28 12.63 14.44
CA ALA A 352 -20.67 12.72 14.86
C ALA A 352 -21.68 12.62 13.70
N LYS A 353 -21.32 13.05 12.47
CA LYS A 353 -22.17 12.90 11.29
C LYS A 353 -22.36 11.42 10.94
N PHE A 354 -21.27 10.64 10.97
CA PHE A 354 -21.29 9.22 10.65
C PHE A 354 -22.07 8.39 11.67
N GLN A 355 -22.20 8.85 12.92
CA GLN A 355 -23.00 8.15 13.92
C GLN A 355 -24.47 8.02 13.53
N SER A 356 -25.02 8.99 12.81
CA SER A 356 -26.39 8.92 12.28
C SER A 356 -26.51 7.84 11.19
N LEU A 357 -25.49 7.71 10.33
CA LEU A 357 -25.41 6.67 9.31
C LEU A 357 -25.30 5.28 9.95
N VAL A 358 -24.41 5.10 10.93
CA VAL A 358 -24.26 3.84 11.69
C VAL A 358 -25.56 3.46 12.40
N SER A 359 -26.28 4.44 12.94
CA SER A 359 -27.57 4.20 13.60
C SER A 359 -28.66 3.74 12.62
N SER A 360 -28.54 4.09 11.35
CA SER A 360 -29.47 3.72 10.28
C SER A 360 -29.04 2.48 9.49
N ALA A 361 -27.84 1.95 9.75
CA ALA A 361 -27.20 0.92 8.92
C ALA A 361 -28.06 -0.34 8.74
N VAL A 362 -28.67 -0.87 9.80
CA VAL A 362 -29.51 -2.09 9.71
C VAL A 362 -30.69 -1.92 8.76
N GLN A 363 -31.31 -0.73 8.75
CA GLN A 363 -32.37 -0.42 7.81
C GLN A 363 -31.84 -0.38 6.38
N ILE A 364 -30.69 0.26 6.16
CA ILE A 364 -30.11 0.40 4.82
C ILE A 364 -29.64 -0.94 4.26
N LEU A 365 -29.05 -1.81 5.09
CA LEU A 365 -28.63 -3.17 4.71
C LEU A 365 -29.81 -3.99 4.16
N SER A 366 -31.01 -3.81 4.70
CA SER A 366 -32.21 -4.51 4.21
C SER A 366 -32.64 -4.12 2.79
N HIS A 367 -32.08 -3.05 2.24
CA HIS A 367 -32.30 -2.62 0.86
C HIS A 367 -31.25 -3.14 -0.13
N LEU A 368 -30.21 -3.84 0.34
CA LEU A 368 -29.19 -4.42 -0.53
C LEU A 368 -29.78 -5.58 -1.37
N PRO A 369 -29.28 -5.80 -2.59
CA PRO A 369 -29.92 -6.68 -3.58
C PRO A 369 -29.62 -8.18 -3.36
N TRP A 370 -29.38 -8.61 -2.11
CA TRP A 370 -29.22 -10.03 -1.75
C TRP A 370 -30.14 -10.42 -0.59
N PRO A 371 -30.53 -11.72 -0.49
CA PRO A 371 -31.32 -12.22 0.62
C PRO A 371 -30.59 -12.10 1.95
N SER A 372 -31.34 -12.06 3.05
CA SER A 372 -30.76 -11.97 4.40
C SER A 372 -29.83 -13.14 4.77
N THR A 373 -29.93 -14.28 4.09
CA THR A 373 -29.01 -15.43 4.29
C THR A 373 -27.58 -15.16 3.81
N TYR A 374 -27.39 -14.16 2.95
CA TYR A 374 -26.08 -13.67 2.49
C TYR A 374 -25.56 -12.51 3.33
N GLU A 375 -26.32 -12.06 4.32
CA GLU A 375 -25.90 -11.03 5.26
C GLU A 375 -25.36 -11.66 6.54
N ARG A 376 -24.53 -10.92 7.28
CA ARG A 376 -24.02 -11.38 8.58
C ARG A 376 -25.17 -11.56 9.57
N ASP A 377 -25.11 -12.64 10.36
CA ASP A 377 -26.20 -12.99 11.29
C ASP A 377 -26.46 -11.91 12.35
N VAL A 378 -25.40 -11.19 12.75
CA VAL A 378 -25.47 -10.09 13.70
C VAL A 378 -24.71 -8.90 13.14
N PHE A 379 -25.42 -7.80 12.90
CA PHE A 379 -24.77 -6.52 12.59
C PHE A 379 -24.13 -5.94 13.85
N ARG A 380 -22.80 -6.01 13.91
CA ARG A 380 -22.03 -5.36 14.97
C ARG A 380 -21.75 -3.92 14.54
N LYS A 381 -22.32 -2.94 15.25
CA LYS A 381 -22.10 -1.51 14.99
C LYS A 381 -20.59 -1.24 15.02
N PRO A 382 -19.97 -0.88 13.88
CA PRO A 382 -18.55 -0.59 13.87
C PRO A 382 -18.30 0.82 14.43
N ASP A 383 -17.07 1.08 14.84
CA ASP A 383 -16.60 2.44 15.09
C ASP A 383 -16.35 3.09 13.73
N PHE A 384 -17.06 4.18 13.43
CA PHE A 384 -16.89 4.95 12.20
C PHE A 384 -16.36 6.33 12.58
N THR A 385 -15.09 6.55 12.30
CA THR A 385 -14.39 7.78 12.70
C THR A 385 -13.89 8.53 11.48
N SER A 386 -14.04 9.84 11.50
CA SER A 386 -13.30 10.71 10.60
C SER A 386 -11.96 11.06 11.24
N LEU A 387 -10.89 10.90 10.49
CA LEU A 387 -9.53 11.14 10.94
C LEU A 387 -8.86 12.21 10.09
N ASP A 388 -8.05 13.05 10.74
CA ASP A 388 -7.12 13.96 10.10
C ASP A 388 -5.71 13.35 10.14
N VAL A 389 -5.22 12.91 8.98
CA VAL A 389 -3.94 12.22 8.82
C VAL A 389 -2.79 13.16 9.14
N VAL A 390 -1.95 12.78 10.11
CA VAL A 390 -0.68 13.47 10.43
C VAL A 390 0.47 12.82 9.68
N THR A 391 0.49 11.49 9.62
CA THR A 391 1.50 10.71 8.92
C THR A 391 0.83 9.52 8.26
N PHE A 392 1.21 9.24 7.02
CA PHE A 392 0.89 7.99 6.35
C PHE A 392 2.12 7.60 5.53
N ALA A 393 2.86 6.63 6.02
CA ALA A 393 3.99 6.04 5.33
C ALA A 393 3.48 4.87 4.50
N THR A 394 3.25 5.12 3.22
CA THR A 394 2.67 4.17 2.25
C THR A 394 3.06 4.60 0.84
N SER A 395 2.98 3.68 -0.12
CA SER A 395 3.14 4.01 -1.53
C SER A 395 2.03 4.92 -2.06
N GLY A 396 0.84 4.96 -1.44
CA GLY A 396 -0.27 5.83 -1.83
C GLY A 396 -1.30 6.04 -0.73
N ILE A 397 -1.61 7.31 -0.42
CA ILE A 397 -2.53 7.65 0.68
C ILE A 397 -3.99 7.41 0.23
N PRO A 398 -4.74 6.53 0.90
CA PRO A 398 -6.14 6.27 0.57
C PRO A 398 -7.04 7.43 1.06
N ILE A 399 -8.33 7.35 0.75
CA ILE A 399 -9.37 8.30 1.18
C ILE A 399 -10.17 7.78 2.38
N GLY A 400 -10.08 6.49 2.64
CA GLY A 400 -10.76 5.74 3.68
C GLY A 400 -10.11 4.38 3.82
N ILE A 401 -10.29 3.75 4.98
CA ILE A 401 -9.76 2.42 5.28
C ILE A 401 -10.76 1.61 6.12
N ASN A 402 -10.78 0.30 5.90
CA ASN A 402 -11.59 -0.66 6.63
C ASN A 402 -10.71 -1.85 7.07
N ILE A 403 -10.21 -1.78 8.31
CA ILE A 403 -9.16 -2.67 8.82
C ILE A 403 -9.52 -3.25 10.21
N PRO A 404 -8.92 -4.39 10.60
CA PRO A 404 -7.90 -5.14 9.88
C PRO A 404 -8.45 -6.02 8.74
N ASN A 405 -7.55 -6.52 7.89
CA ASN A 405 -7.84 -7.42 6.77
C ASN A 405 -7.92 -8.91 7.17
N TYR A 406 -7.95 -9.20 8.48
CA TYR A 406 -8.07 -10.55 9.01
C TYR A 406 -9.55 -10.92 9.20
N ASP A 407 -10.11 -11.75 8.31
CA ASP A 407 -11.54 -12.10 8.32
C ASP A 407 -12.00 -12.73 9.65
N ASP A 408 -11.17 -13.57 10.26
CA ASP A 408 -11.48 -14.16 11.57
C ASP A 408 -11.62 -13.10 12.67
N ILE A 409 -10.79 -12.04 12.65
CA ILE A 409 -10.90 -10.90 13.57
C ILE A 409 -12.12 -10.05 13.24
N ARG A 410 -12.38 -9.77 11.95
CA ARG A 410 -13.54 -8.99 11.50
C ARG A 410 -14.85 -9.60 11.99
N GLU A 411 -14.94 -10.93 11.96
CA GLU A 411 -16.10 -11.67 12.45
C GLU A 411 -16.17 -11.76 13.98
N SER A 412 -15.05 -12.06 14.64
CA SER A 412 -15.03 -12.40 16.08
C SER A 412 -14.87 -11.21 17.01
N ASP A 413 -14.05 -10.22 16.65
CA ASP A 413 -13.74 -9.02 17.46
C ASP A 413 -14.32 -7.74 16.83
N GLY A 414 -14.37 -7.65 15.50
CA GLY A 414 -14.87 -6.50 14.73
C GLY A 414 -13.79 -5.83 13.88
N PHE A 415 -14.10 -4.63 13.39
CA PHE A 415 -13.24 -3.81 12.54
C PHE A 415 -13.50 -2.32 12.82
N LYS A 416 -12.61 -1.43 12.36
CA LYS A 416 -12.84 0.03 12.37
C LYS A 416 -12.98 0.53 10.93
N ASN A 417 -13.90 1.48 10.75
CA ASN A 417 -14.08 2.21 9.50
C ASN A 417 -13.58 3.63 9.69
N VAL A 418 -12.81 4.09 8.73
CA VAL A 418 -12.13 5.37 8.83
C VAL A 418 -12.32 6.13 7.53
N SER A 419 -12.72 7.39 7.66
CA SER A 419 -12.69 8.36 6.56
C SER A 419 -11.57 9.36 6.81
N LEU A 420 -10.68 9.56 5.83
CA LEU A 420 -9.53 10.44 5.95
C LEU A 420 -9.90 11.85 5.46
N GLY A 421 -10.41 12.68 6.38
CA GLY A 421 -11.06 13.95 6.10
C GLY A 421 -10.14 14.94 5.38
N ASN A 422 -8.97 15.22 5.95
CA ASN A 422 -8.00 16.12 5.34
C ASN A 422 -7.44 15.61 4.00
N VAL A 423 -7.41 14.30 3.75
CA VAL A 423 -7.02 13.74 2.44
C VAL A 423 -8.12 14.01 1.40
N LEU A 424 -9.39 13.81 1.78
CA LEU A 424 -10.53 14.14 0.95
C LEU A 424 -10.55 15.62 0.57
N THR A 425 -10.45 16.52 1.56
CA THR A 425 -10.40 17.97 1.32
C THR A 425 -9.25 18.34 0.38
N ALA A 426 -8.07 17.76 0.59
CA ALA A 426 -6.90 18.05 -0.24
C ALA A 426 -7.08 17.59 -1.70
N ARG A 427 -7.72 16.43 -1.91
CA ARG A 427 -7.97 15.87 -3.24
C ARG A 427 -8.98 16.68 -4.06
N PHE A 428 -9.99 17.24 -3.40
CA PHE A 428 -11.06 18.01 -4.05
C PHE A 428 -10.87 19.53 -4.01
N LYS A 429 -9.69 20.02 -3.60
CA LYS A 429 -9.35 21.45 -3.65
C LYS A 429 -9.33 22.01 -5.08
N ASP A 430 -8.94 21.19 -6.05
CA ASP A 430 -8.95 21.52 -7.48
C ASP A 430 -9.45 20.31 -8.30
N PRO A 431 -10.76 20.04 -8.31
CA PRO A 431 -11.31 18.84 -8.92
C PRO A 431 -11.21 18.94 -10.44
N LYS A 432 -10.52 17.98 -11.05
CA LYS A 432 -10.49 17.85 -12.50
C LYS A 432 -11.89 17.51 -13.02
N ALA A 433 -12.30 18.22 -14.06
CA ALA A 433 -13.56 18.01 -14.78
C ALA A 433 -13.33 17.79 -16.28
N GLU A 434 -12.23 17.10 -16.59
CA GLU A 434 -11.95 16.61 -17.93
C GLU A 434 -13.10 15.68 -18.36
N PHE A 435 -13.50 15.74 -19.63
CA PHE A 435 -14.60 14.95 -20.23
C PHE A 435 -16.05 15.34 -19.83
N LEU A 436 -16.26 16.38 -19.02
CA LEU A 436 -17.59 16.90 -18.73
C LEU A 436 -17.99 18.04 -19.67
N SER A 437 -19.28 18.08 -20.04
CA SER A 437 -19.85 19.26 -20.70
C SER A 437 -19.89 20.45 -19.73
N GLU A 438 -19.98 21.68 -20.25
CA GLU A 438 -20.11 22.86 -19.37
C GLU A 438 -21.38 22.81 -18.49
N ALA A 439 -22.45 22.20 -18.99
CA ALA A 439 -23.66 21.97 -18.22
C ALA A 439 -23.39 21.00 -17.05
N ASP A 440 -22.71 19.88 -17.29
CA ASP A 440 -22.38 18.92 -16.24
C ASP A 440 -21.38 19.49 -15.23
N LYS A 441 -20.42 20.31 -15.67
CA LYS A 441 -19.46 20.99 -14.78
C LYS A 441 -20.15 21.88 -13.77
N SER A 442 -21.21 22.59 -14.18
CA SER A 442 -21.98 23.46 -13.29
C SER A 442 -22.68 22.71 -12.15
N VAL A 443 -22.97 21.42 -12.35
CA VAL A 443 -23.52 20.52 -11.33
C VAL A 443 -22.41 19.80 -10.58
N TYR A 444 -21.37 19.33 -11.27
CA TYR A 444 -20.30 18.52 -10.69
C TYR A 444 -19.42 19.30 -9.72
N LEU A 445 -18.87 20.46 -10.12
CA LEU A 445 -17.87 21.18 -9.34
C LEU A 445 -18.37 21.59 -7.95
N PRO A 446 -19.62 22.09 -7.78
CA PRO A 446 -20.11 22.45 -6.44
C PRO A 446 -20.48 21.25 -5.56
N ASN A 447 -20.68 20.06 -6.13
CA ASN A 447 -21.25 18.90 -5.42
C ASN A 447 -20.26 17.74 -5.22
N ILE A 448 -19.13 17.71 -5.94
CA ILE A 448 -18.24 16.54 -5.96
C ILE A 448 -17.70 16.19 -4.58
N GLU A 449 -17.31 17.17 -3.76
CA GLU A 449 -16.82 16.92 -2.40
C GLU A 449 -17.89 16.24 -1.54
N THR A 450 -19.11 16.77 -1.51
CA THR A 450 -20.23 16.18 -0.75
C THR A 450 -20.64 14.82 -1.30
N ALA A 451 -20.73 14.67 -2.61
CA ALA A 451 -21.05 13.39 -3.24
C ALA A 451 -20.02 12.32 -2.87
N PHE A 452 -18.75 12.70 -2.78
CA PHE A 452 -17.67 11.79 -2.42
C PHE A 452 -17.63 11.48 -0.92
N GLU A 453 -17.92 12.44 -0.03
CA GLU A 453 -18.12 12.19 1.42
C GLU A 453 -19.22 11.14 1.63
N ILE A 454 -20.34 11.25 0.92
CA ILE A 454 -21.44 10.27 0.95
C ILE A 454 -20.96 8.91 0.41
N GLN A 455 -20.30 8.89 -0.75
CA GLN A 455 -19.80 7.66 -1.37
C GLN A 455 -18.84 6.91 -0.43
N VAL A 456 -17.90 7.60 0.21
CA VAL A 456 -16.93 7.01 1.16
C VAL A 456 -17.66 6.46 2.39
N GLY A 457 -18.57 7.25 2.99
CA GLY A 457 -19.36 6.79 4.13
C GLY A 457 -20.11 5.48 3.86
N LEU A 458 -20.75 5.37 2.68
CA LEU A 458 -21.44 4.17 2.25
C LEU A 458 -20.48 3.02 1.89
N HIS A 459 -19.38 3.32 1.19
CA HIS A 459 -18.38 2.34 0.74
C HIS A 459 -17.73 1.61 1.92
N GLU A 460 -17.23 2.36 2.91
CA GLU A 460 -16.55 1.78 4.07
C GLU A 460 -17.53 1.02 4.97
N LEU A 461 -18.66 1.65 5.33
CA LEU A 461 -19.58 1.09 6.31
C LEU A 461 -20.47 -0.02 5.75
N LEU A 462 -21.07 0.20 4.58
CA LEU A 462 -22.13 -0.64 4.02
C LEU A 462 -21.64 -1.43 2.80
N GLY A 463 -20.54 -1.03 2.17
CA GLY A 463 -19.83 -1.84 1.18
C GLY A 463 -19.01 -2.92 1.88
N HIS A 464 -17.83 -2.56 2.41
CA HIS A 464 -16.91 -3.51 3.06
C HIS A 464 -17.46 -4.13 4.37
N GLY A 465 -18.37 -3.43 5.05
CA GLY A 465 -18.98 -3.89 6.30
C GLY A 465 -20.17 -4.83 6.15
N SER A 466 -20.68 -5.06 4.93
CA SER A 466 -21.80 -5.97 4.65
C SER A 466 -21.34 -7.30 4.05
N GLY A 467 -22.28 -8.23 3.90
CA GLY A 467 -22.04 -9.52 3.27
C GLY A 467 -21.38 -10.55 4.20
N LYS A 468 -21.75 -11.81 3.97
CA LYS A 468 -21.28 -12.98 4.70
C LYS A 468 -20.45 -13.89 3.79
N LEU A 469 -19.29 -14.30 4.27
CA LEU A 469 -18.54 -15.40 3.68
C LEU A 469 -19.07 -16.73 4.24
N PHE A 470 -19.45 -17.64 3.35
CA PHE A 470 -19.79 -18.99 3.74
C PHE A 470 -18.52 -19.74 4.10
N ARG A 471 -18.52 -20.49 5.20
CA ARG A 471 -17.36 -21.26 5.62
C ARG A 471 -17.75 -22.58 6.27
N ARG A 472 -16.82 -23.52 6.25
CA ARG A 472 -16.85 -24.72 7.08
C ARG A 472 -15.86 -24.58 8.23
N ASN A 473 -16.37 -24.63 9.45
CA ASN A 473 -15.57 -24.57 10.66
C ASN A 473 -14.70 -25.83 10.81
N PRO A 474 -13.62 -25.78 11.63
CA PRO A 474 -12.76 -26.93 11.90
C PRO A 474 -13.49 -28.16 12.48
N ASP A 475 -14.58 -27.94 13.21
CA ASP A 475 -15.45 -29.00 13.75
C ASP A 475 -16.38 -29.63 12.69
N GLY A 476 -16.30 -29.17 11.45
CA GLY A 476 -17.07 -29.66 10.32
C GLY A 476 -18.44 -28.99 10.14
N THR A 477 -18.86 -28.12 11.07
CA THR A 477 -20.10 -27.34 10.97
C THR A 477 -19.98 -26.21 9.95
N PHE A 478 -21.11 -25.71 9.44
CA PHE A 478 -21.15 -24.56 8.53
C PHE A 478 -21.61 -23.32 9.28
N ASN A 479 -21.07 -22.15 8.93
CA ASN A 479 -21.57 -20.88 9.48
C ASN A 479 -22.87 -20.41 8.81
N PHE A 480 -23.47 -21.20 7.91
CA PHE A 480 -24.71 -20.90 7.22
C PHE A 480 -25.60 -22.15 7.13
N ASP A 481 -26.90 -21.95 6.92
CA ASP A 481 -27.87 -23.03 6.78
C ASP A 481 -27.89 -23.55 5.34
N ARG A 482 -27.43 -24.78 5.13
CA ARG A 482 -27.34 -25.42 3.81
C ARG A 482 -28.68 -25.81 3.21
N GLU A 483 -29.74 -25.92 4.01
CA GLU A 483 -31.06 -26.28 3.53
C GLU A 483 -31.81 -25.05 3.01
N THR A 484 -31.74 -23.96 3.77
CA THR A 484 -32.50 -22.72 3.48
C THR A 484 -31.74 -21.72 2.62
N THR A 485 -30.42 -21.69 2.65
CA THR A 485 -29.61 -20.79 1.82
C THR A 485 -29.52 -21.33 0.40
N LYS A 486 -29.94 -20.53 -0.59
CA LYS A 486 -29.90 -20.88 -2.01
C LYS A 486 -28.87 -20.04 -2.75
N ASP A 487 -28.16 -20.67 -3.68
CA ASP A 487 -27.25 -20.00 -4.57
C ASP A 487 -27.99 -18.98 -5.45
N LEU A 488 -27.51 -17.73 -5.49
CA LEU A 488 -28.20 -16.63 -6.19
C LEU A 488 -28.22 -16.78 -7.71
N ILE A 489 -27.33 -17.60 -8.28
CA ILE A 489 -27.20 -17.78 -9.73
C ILE A 489 -28.03 -18.99 -10.18
N THR A 490 -27.90 -20.11 -9.48
CA THR A 490 -28.49 -21.40 -9.85
C THR A 490 -29.84 -21.65 -9.17
N GLY A 491 -30.14 -20.97 -8.06
CA GLY A 491 -31.28 -21.27 -7.19
C GLY A 491 -31.16 -22.59 -6.42
N GLY A 492 -30.03 -23.30 -6.59
CA GLY A 492 -29.74 -24.60 -5.98
C GLY A 492 -29.11 -24.48 -4.58
N PRO A 493 -28.65 -25.60 -4.00
CA PRO A 493 -27.87 -25.58 -2.77
C PRO A 493 -26.51 -24.90 -2.98
N ILE A 494 -25.95 -24.36 -1.91
CA ILE A 494 -24.57 -23.83 -1.92
C ILE A 494 -23.58 -25.00 -2.02
N GLU A 495 -22.75 -24.98 -3.07
CA GLU A 495 -21.73 -26.00 -3.37
C GLU A 495 -20.29 -25.50 -3.16
N SER A 496 -20.10 -24.19 -2.94
CA SER A 496 -18.81 -23.55 -2.65
C SER A 496 -18.87 -22.70 -1.38
N TRP A 497 -17.76 -22.71 -0.62
CA TRP A 497 -17.56 -21.96 0.62
C TRP A 497 -16.06 -21.81 0.87
#